data_AF-A0A935TSH6-F1
#
_entry.id   AF-A0A935TSH6-F1
#
_cell.length_a   1.000
_cell.length_b   1.000
_cell.length_c   1.000
_cell.angle_alpha   90.00
_cell.angle_beta   90.00
_cell.angle_gamma   90.00
#
_symmetry.space_group_name_H-M   'P 1'
#
loop_
_entity.id
_entity.type
_entity.pdbx_description
1 polymer ?
#
loop_
_entity_poly.entity_id
_entity_poly.type
_entity_poly.pdbx_seq_one_letter_code
_entity_poly.pdbx_strand_id
1 'polypeptide(L)' 'MTAIAQKVDYPVAITIELVLTQNLQLSPGVHLPFAPHIYNPVLSKLAELGIIFNEYYNEYS' A
#
# COMPACT_ATOMS: atom_id res chain seq x y z
N MET A 1 -14.12 13.03 -5.09
CA MET A 1 -13.54 11.84 -5.78
C MET A 1 -14.35 10.61 -5.44
N THR A 2 -14.49 9.66 -6.37
CA THR A 2 -15.21 8.40 -6.12
C THR A 2 -14.36 7.43 -5.28
N ALA A 3 -15.00 6.50 -4.57
CA ALA A 3 -14.29 5.51 -3.75
C ALA A 3 -13.33 4.63 -4.57
N ILE A 4 -13.63 4.41 -5.85
CA ILE A 4 -12.76 3.67 -6.79
C ILE A 4 -11.49 4.48 -7.08
N ALA A 5 -11.64 5.76 -7.43
CA ALA A 5 -10.51 6.63 -7.71
C ALA A 5 -9.55 6.70 -6.51
N GLN A 6 -10.08 6.85 -5.29
CA GLN A 6 -9.24 6.86 -4.08
C GLN A 6 -8.47 5.55 -3.88
N LYS A 7 -9.11 4.38 -4.11
CA LYS A 7 -8.46 3.07 -3.93
C LYS A 7 -7.42 2.74 -5.01
N VAL A 8 -7.44 3.43 -6.16
CA VAL A 8 -6.49 3.22 -7.26
C VAL A 8 -5.38 4.28 -7.23
N ASP A 9 -5.77 5.55 -7.12
CA ASP A 9 -4.85 6.68 -7.23
C ASP A 9 -3.95 6.81 -5.99
N TYR A 10 -4.48 6.54 -4.78
CA TYR A 10 -3.71 6.73 -3.55
C TYR A 10 -2.56 5.74 -3.40
N PRO A 11 -2.72 4.42 -3.63
CA PRO A 11 -1.58 3.50 -3.62
C PRO A 11 -0.48 3.91 -4.60
N VAL A 12 -0.84 4.43 -5.78
CA VAL A 12 0.13 4.91 -6.78
C VAL A 12 0.89 6.13 -6.26
N ALA A 13 0.18 7.16 -5.79
CA ALA A 13 0.80 8.38 -5.28
C ALA A 13 1.72 8.10 -4.06
N ILE A 14 1.24 7.28 -3.12
CA ILE A 14 1.99 6.87 -1.93
C ILE A 14 3.26 6.10 -2.32
N THR A 15 3.15 5.16 -3.28
CA THR A 15 4.33 4.39 -3.73
C THR A 15 5.38 5.30 -4.34
N ILE A 16 4.96 6.28 -5.15
CA ILE A 16 5.88 7.29 -5.72
C ILE A 16 6.59 8.07 -4.61
N GLU A 17 5.84 8.57 -3.62
CA GLU A 17 6.41 9.29 -2.49
C GLU A 17 7.44 8.45 -1.72
N LEU A 18 7.11 7.19 -1.40
CA LEU A 18 7.98 6.29 -0.65
C LEU A 18 9.30 5.99 -1.39
N VAL A 19 9.23 5.82 -2.71
CA VAL A 19 10.43 5.61 -3.56
C VAL A 19 11.28 6.89 -3.59
N LEU A 20 10.67 8.06 -3.78
CA LEU A 20 11.40 9.34 -3.85
C LEU A 20 12.05 9.73 -2.51
N THR A 21 11.38 9.42 -1.40
CA THR A 21 11.86 9.72 -0.04
C THR A 21 12.80 8.67 0.54
N GLN A 22 13.13 7.62 -0.23
CA GLN A 22 13.96 6.48 0.19
C GLN A 22 13.38 5.67 1.38
N ASN A 23 12.10 5.86 1.69
CA ASN A 23 11.36 5.07 2.68
C ASN A 23 10.93 3.69 2.13
N LEU A 24 11.05 3.49 0.82
CA LEU A 24 10.94 2.20 0.15
C LEU A 24 12.18 1.99 -0.72
N GLN A 25 13.12 1.19 -0.23
CA GLN A 25 14.36 0.88 -0.93
C GLN A 25 14.13 -0.33 -1.84
N LEU A 26 14.23 -0.11 -3.14
CA LEU A 26 14.11 -1.14 -4.17
C LEU A 26 15.46 -1.36 -4.82
N SER A 27 15.81 -2.62 -5.08
CA SER A 27 16.92 -2.94 -5.97
C SER A 27 16.59 -2.51 -7.40
N PRO A 28 17.58 -2.27 -8.28
CA PRO A 28 17.30 -2.04 -9.69
C PRO A 28 16.51 -3.21 -10.30
N GLY A 29 15.43 -2.91 -11.02
CA GLY A 29 14.60 -3.92 -11.68
C GLY A 29 13.11 -3.56 -11.69
N VAL A 30 12.30 -4.50 -12.17
CA VAL A 30 10.83 -4.40 -12.16
C VAL A 30 10.32 -5.08 -10.89
N HIS A 31 9.57 -4.32 -10.08
CA HIS A 31 9.00 -4.78 -8.83
C HIS A 31 7.47 -4.76 -8.90
N LEU A 32 6.85 -5.73 -8.23
CA LEU A 32 5.41 -5.80 -8.03
C LEU A 32 5.12 -5.80 -6.52
N PRO A 33 3.96 -5.27 -6.07
CA PRO A 33 3.65 -5.06 -4.66
C PRO A 33 3.21 -6.36 -3.94
N PHE A 34 3.88 -7.48 -4.22
CA PHE A 34 3.62 -8.77 -3.55
C PHE A 34 4.52 -9.00 -2.35
N ALA A 35 5.67 -8.32 -2.31
CA ALA A 35 6.62 -8.49 -1.23
C ALA A 35 6.19 -7.64 -0.02
N PRO A 36 6.21 -8.19 1.22
CA PRO A 36 5.81 -7.47 2.44
C PRO A 36 6.51 -6.13 2.65
N HIS A 37 7.80 -6.06 2.31
CA HIS A 37 8.56 -4.81 2.42
C HIS A 37 8.08 -3.71 1.47
N ILE A 38 7.31 -4.04 0.41
CA ILE A 38 6.73 -3.09 -0.54
C ILE A 38 5.30 -2.73 -0.16
N TYR A 39 4.45 -3.71 0.14
CA TYR A 39 3.03 -3.43 0.37
C TYR A 39 2.75 -2.90 1.79
N ASN A 40 3.50 -3.31 2.82
CA ASN A 40 3.26 -2.85 4.20
C ASN A 40 3.42 -1.33 4.38
N PRO A 41 4.46 -0.67 3.82
CA PRO A 41 4.58 0.79 3.86
C PRO A 41 3.39 1.50 3.23
N VAL A 42 2.89 0.98 2.10
CA VAL A 42 1.73 1.55 1.40
C VAL A 42 0.46 1.40 2.24
N LEU A 43 0.21 0.23 2.82
CA LEU A 43 -0.93 0.00 3.71
C LEU A 43 -0.89 0.91 4.95
N SER A 44 0.29 1.12 5.52
CA SER A 44 0.47 2.00 6.68
C SER A 44 0.08 3.44 6.36
N LYS A 45 0.50 3.95 5.19
CA LYS A 45 0.13 5.29 4.72
C LYS A 45 -1.35 5.41 4.36
N LEU A 46 -1.94 4.37 3.78
CA LEU A 46 -3.38 4.34 3.54
C LEU A 46 -4.18 4.40 4.85
N ALA A 47 -3.71 3.72 5.90
CA ALA A 47 -4.33 3.78 7.23
C ALA A 47 -4.23 5.18 7.86
N GLU A 48 -3.12 5.91 7.69
CA GLU A 48 -2.99 7.33 8.10
C GLU A 48 -4.03 8.23 7.41
N LEU A 49 -4.45 7.88 6.18
CA LEU A 49 -5.50 8.57 5.43
C LEU A 49 -6.92 8.08 5.77
N GLY A 50 -7.08 7.20 6.77
CA GLY A 50 -8.36 6.63 7.18
C GLY A 50 -8.86 5.48 6.30
N ILE A 51 -8.05 4.99 5.35
CA ILE A 51 -8.37 3.82 4.54
C ILE A 51 -7.81 2.58 5.23
N ILE A 52 -8.66 1.94 6.03
CA ILE A 52 -8.29 0.79 6.87
C ILE A 52 -8.77 -0.51 6.22
N PHE A 53 -7.89 -1.49 6.17
CA PHE A 53 -8.23 -2.86 5.80
C PHE A 53 -8.42 -3.69 7.07
N ASN A 54 -9.62 -4.22 7.28
CA ASN A 54 -9.95 -5.05 8.43
C ASN A 54 -9.98 -6.52 8.01
N GLU A 55 -9.10 -7.32 8.59
CA GLU A 55 -9.07 -8.77 8.39
C GLU A 55 -9.93 -9.46 9.45
N TYR A 56 -10.75 -10.41 9.01
CA TYR A 56 -11.60 -11.21 9.88
C TYR A 56 -11.27 -12.68 9.61
N TYR A 57 -10.91 -13.41 10.67
CA TYR A 57 -10.71 -14.85 10.61
C TYR A 57 -11.94 -15.51 11.21
N ASN A 58 -12.67 -16.26 10.39
CA ASN A 58 -13.82 -17.03 10.85
C ASN A 58 -13.35 -18.46 11.11
N GLU A 59 -13.45 -18.91 12.35
CA GLU A 59 -13.19 -20.30 12.73
C GLU A 59 -14.39 -21.16 12.35
N TYR A 60 -14.48 -21.54 11.07
CA TYR A 60 -15.22 -22.76 10.72
C TYR A 60 -14.22 -23.92 10.79
N SER A 61 -14.24 -24.60 11.95
CA SER A 61 -13.61 -25.91 12.16
C SER A 61 -14.40 -27.01 11.48
#